data_AF-A0A015JL42-F1
#
_entry.id   AF-A0A015JL42-F1
#
_cell.length_a   1.000
_cell.length_b   1.000
_cell.length_c   1.000
_cell.angle_alpha   90.00
_cell.angle_beta   90.00
_cell.angle_gamma   90.00
#
_symmetry.space_group_name_H-M   'P 1'
#
loop_
_entity.id
_entity.type
_entity.pdbx_description
1 polymer ?
#
loop_
_entity_poly.entity_id
_entity_poly.type
_entity_poly.pdbx_seq_one_letter_code
_entity_poly.pdbx_strand_id
1 'polypeptide(L)'
;MKELEKGKVMTVQGQDTWIIAGLGVVTADLPQGNDMTGVLRHNANKGCRTCKTTKESLSAHNQDIVTTLRYHHITDEEILKISHETIISRRDQLCTEYSLPSLPSILDKLKKKRHLQMPQDVYHATAGKIGRLLKLTCELFSREEEDNFIEIWKNFEIPKRWSRLPNPITHYNSFMMSDLLRLAMIMPFLLNQFLKESSIKRN
;
A
#
# COMPACT_ATOMS: atom_id res chain seq x y z
N MET A 1 14.59 1.73 3.38
CA MET A 1 13.88 0.43 3.46
C MET A 1 14.79 -0.76 3.24
N LYS A 2 15.43 -0.95 2.07
CA LYS A 2 16.32 -2.10 1.82
C LYS A 2 17.44 -2.31 2.86
N GLU A 3 17.99 -1.23 3.41
CA GLU A 3 18.97 -1.33 4.52
C GLU A 3 18.32 -1.84 5.82
N LEU A 4 17.13 -1.35 6.14
CA LEU A 4 16.39 -1.78 7.34
C LEU A 4 15.86 -3.22 7.19
N GLU A 5 15.54 -3.67 5.98
CA GLU A 5 15.18 -5.08 5.70
C GLU A 5 16.35 -6.04 6.00
N LYS A 6 17.60 -5.57 5.81
CA LYS A 6 18.82 -6.32 6.14
C LYS A 6 19.25 -6.18 7.60
N GLY A 7 18.62 -5.27 8.34
CA GLY A 7 19.00 -4.89 9.70
C GLY A 7 20.07 -3.79 9.75
N LYS A 8 19.93 -2.86 10.69
CA LYS A 8 20.86 -1.75 10.92
C LYS A 8 20.90 -1.36 12.41
N VAL A 9 22.08 -1.05 12.95
CA VAL A 9 22.19 -0.44 14.29
C VAL A 9 21.74 1.01 14.19
N MET A 10 20.81 1.40 15.06
CA MET A 10 20.32 2.76 15.18
C MET A 10 20.22 3.14 16.65
N THR A 11 20.57 4.38 16.99
CA THR A 11 20.38 4.90 18.34
C THR A 11 18.91 5.26 18.55
N VAL A 12 18.23 4.54 19.43
CA VAL A 12 16.82 4.74 19.80
C VAL A 12 16.78 5.11 21.28
N GLN A 13 16.27 6.31 21.61
CA GLN A 13 16.22 6.81 22.99
C GLN A 13 17.57 6.74 23.72
N GLY A 14 18.67 7.02 22.99
CA GLY A 14 20.04 6.99 23.53
C GLY A 14 20.65 5.59 23.65
N GLN A 15 19.99 4.55 23.16
CA GLN A 15 20.51 3.17 23.15
C GLN A 15 20.71 2.66 21.73
N ASP A 16 21.89 2.09 21.47
CA ASP A 16 22.16 1.43 20.20
C ASP A 16 21.34 0.14 20.09
N THR A 17 20.41 0.14 19.14
CA THR A 17 19.43 -0.93 18.94
C THR A 17 19.58 -1.49 17.54
N TRP A 18 19.57 -2.83 17.41
CA TRP A 18 19.50 -3.48 16.11
C TRP A 18 18.06 -3.45 15.57
N ILE A 19 17.82 -2.66 14.53
CA ILE A 19 16.51 -2.45 13.92
C ILE A 19 16.41 -3.23 12.62
N ILE A 20 15.41 -4.11 12.53
CA ILE A 20 15.00 -4.77 11.29
C ILE A 20 13.58 -4.31 10.96
N ALA A 21 13.38 -3.77 9.75
CA ALA A 21 12.05 -3.37 9.29
C ALA A 21 11.51 -4.38 8.28
N GLY A 22 10.42 -5.05 8.64
CA GLY A 22 9.60 -5.86 7.73
C GLY A 22 8.34 -5.12 7.27
N LEU A 23 7.59 -5.73 6.35
CA LEU A 23 6.27 -5.23 5.95
C LEU A 23 5.27 -5.40 7.11
N GLY A 24 5.08 -4.35 7.92
CA GLY A 24 4.22 -4.39 9.11
C GLY A 24 2.80 -3.85 8.90
N VAL A 25 2.66 -2.73 8.18
CA VAL A 25 1.36 -2.06 7.99
C VAL A 25 1.23 -1.64 6.54
N VAL A 26 0.22 -2.17 5.85
CA VAL A 26 -0.15 -1.69 4.51
C VAL A 26 -1.20 -0.60 4.69
N THR A 27 -0.73 0.62 4.92
CA THR A 27 -1.61 1.79 4.87
C THR A 27 -2.03 2.04 3.43
N ALA A 28 -3.25 2.54 3.26
CA ALA A 28 -3.75 2.97 1.96
C ALA A 28 -2.96 4.17 1.44
N ASP A 29 -1.70 4.03 0.99
CA ASP A 29 -0.81 5.16 0.67
C ASP A 29 -1.22 5.99 -0.55
N LEU A 30 -2.36 5.64 -1.15
CA LEU A 30 -3.05 6.48 -2.09
C LEU A 30 -3.46 7.83 -1.46
N PRO A 31 -3.50 8.93 -2.25
CA PRO A 31 -4.02 10.23 -1.81
C PRO A 31 -5.39 10.13 -1.11
N GLN A 32 -6.25 9.25 -1.62
CA GLN A 32 -7.58 8.97 -1.10
C GLN A 32 -7.54 8.50 0.36
N GLY A 33 -6.51 7.72 0.74
CA GLY A 33 -6.34 7.29 2.12
C GLY A 33 -6.10 8.47 3.06
N ASN A 34 -5.31 9.47 2.64
CA ASN A 34 -5.07 10.67 3.45
C ASN A 34 -6.34 11.53 3.56
N ASP A 35 -7.06 11.69 2.45
CA ASP A 35 -8.34 12.41 2.40
C ASP A 35 -9.38 11.76 3.35
N MET A 36 -9.39 10.43 3.44
CA MET A 36 -10.26 9.67 4.35
C MET A 36 -9.87 9.77 5.83
N THR A 37 -8.58 9.94 6.12
CA THR A 37 -8.08 10.08 7.50
C THR A 37 -8.04 11.53 7.99
N GLY A 38 -8.32 12.50 7.10
CA GLY A 38 -8.28 13.92 7.46
C GLY A 38 -6.85 14.43 7.62
N VAL A 39 -5.93 13.98 6.78
CA VAL A 39 -4.53 14.44 6.75
C VAL A 39 -4.23 14.95 5.33
N LEU A 40 -3.38 15.97 5.17
CA LEU A 40 -2.99 16.39 3.83
C LEU A 40 -2.26 15.27 3.08
N ARG A 41 -2.40 15.24 1.75
CA ARG A 41 -1.82 14.22 0.86
C ARG A 41 -0.28 14.13 0.98
N HIS A 42 0.29 13.02 0.52
CA HIS A 42 1.73 12.72 0.60
C HIS A 42 2.65 13.76 -0.09
N ASN A 43 2.09 14.60 -0.96
CA ASN A 43 2.81 15.69 -1.61
C ASN A 43 2.95 16.94 -0.73
N ALA A 44 2.18 17.05 0.36
CA ALA A 44 2.33 18.12 1.34
C ALA A 44 3.63 17.96 2.14
N ASN A 45 4.08 19.06 2.76
CA ASN A 45 5.32 19.05 3.53
C ASN A 45 5.30 18.00 4.65
N LYS A 46 4.17 17.84 5.37
CA LYS A 46 4.01 16.79 6.40
C LYS A 46 2.81 15.88 6.08
N GLY A 47 2.90 15.13 4.99
CA GLY A 47 1.81 14.26 4.50
C GLY A 47 1.67 12.90 5.21
N CYS A 48 2.49 12.60 6.23
CA CYS A 48 2.38 11.36 6.98
C CYS A 48 1.20 11.39 7.96
N ARG A 49 0.47 10.26 8.07
CA ARG A 49 -0.66 10.09 9.00
C ARG A 49 -0.24 9.84 10.44
N THR A 50 0.96 9.29 10.61
CA THR A 50 1.46 8.86 11.92
C THR A 50 2.42 9.87 12.53
N CYS A 51 3.12 10.67 11.71
CA CYS A 51 4.08 11.66 12.18
C CYS A 51 3.97 12.99 11.43
N LYS A 52 4.63 14.01 11.97
CA LYS A 52 4.75 15.38 11.48
C LYS A 52 6.11 15.62 10.81
N THR A 53 6.84 14.55 10.48
CA THR A 53 8.10 14.61 9.74
C THR A 53 7.91 15.34 8.42
N THR A 54 8.84 16.24 8.10
CA THR A 54 8.83 16.97 6.83
C THR A 54 9.31 16.09 5.68
N LYS A 55 8.92 16.42 4.46
CA LYS A 55 9.27 15.68 3.25
C LYS A 55 10.78 15.54 3.07
N GLU A 56 11.53 16.59 3.40
CA GLU A 56 13.01 16.63 3.30
C GLU A 56 13.66 15.68 4.31
N SER A 57 12.98 15.41 5.42
CA SER A 57 13.53 14.64 6.52
C SER A 57 13.09 13.16 6.50
N LEU A 58 12.21 12.73 5.59
CA LEU A 58 11.67 11.35 5.56
C LEU A 58 12.73 10.25 5.51
N SER A 59 13.92 10.53 4.95
CA SER A 59 15.03 9.58 4.85
C SER A 59 16.05 9.70 6.00
N ALA A 60 15.84 10.61 6.95
CA ALA A 60 16.77 10.83 8.06
C ALA A 60 16.68 9.68 9.08
N HIS A 61 17.83 9.12 9.45
CA HIS A 61 17.92 7.98 10.37
C HIS A 61 17.99 8.38 11.85
N ASN A 62 18.12 9.67 12.15
CA ASN A 62 18.30 10.21 13.49
C ASN A 62 17.05 10.93 14.02
N GLN A 63 15.87 10.62 13.47
CA GLN A 63 14.64 11.25 13.93
C GLN A 63 14.20 10.69 15.26
N ASP A 64 13.89 11.60 16.18
CA ASP A 64 13.14 11.25 17.38
C ASP A 64 11.66 11.07 17.01
N ILE A 65 11.25 9.80 16.93
CA ILE A 65 9.88 9.43 16.60
C ILE A 65 8.91 10.00 17.65
N VAL A 66 9.28 9.98 18.94
CA VAL A 66 8.40 10.45 20.03
C VAL A 66 8.02 11.91 19.82
N THR A 67 9.00 12.77 19.49
CA THR A 67 8.73 14.20 19.27
C THR A 67 7.97 14.49 17.98
N THR A 68 8.03 13.58 17.00
CA THR A 68 7.46 13.79 15.66
C THR A 68 6.12 13.09 15.48
N LEU A 69 5.67 12.23 16.39
CA LEU A 69 4.37 11.54 16.28
C LEU A 69 3.17 12.50 16.27
N ARG A 70 2.12 12.08 15.58
CA ARG A 70 0.79 12.71 15.64
C ARG A 70 0.01 12.11 16.80
N TYR A 71 0.14 12.71 17.97
CA TYR A 71 -0.67 12.32 19.13
C TYR A 71 -2.13 12.72 18.95
N HIS A 72 -3.04 11.83 19.36
CA HIS A 72 -4.48 12.03 19.17
C HIS A 72 -4.98 13.31 19.83
N HIS A 73 -4.63 13.54 21.10
CA HIS A 73 -5.07 14.71 21.86
C HIS A 73 -4.59 16.03 21.23
N ILE A 74 -3.30 16.09 20.81
CA ILE A 74 -2.74 17.26 20.12
C ILE A 74 -3.44 17.50 18.79
N THR A 75 -3.64 16.42 18.01
CA THR A 75 -4.28 16.53 16.69
C THR A 75 -5.72 16.99 16.81
N ASP A 76 -6.46 16.53 17.82
CA ASP A 76 -7.84 16.96 18.05
C ASP A 76 -7.91 18.46 18.42
N GLU A 77 -6.97 18.96 19.24
CA GLU A 77 -6.85 20.41 19.52
C GLU A 77 -6.51 21.23 18.26
N GLU A 78 -5.60 20.75 17.42
CA GLU A 78 -5.24 21.40 16.16
C GLU A 78 -6.43 21.51 15.21
N ILE A 79 -7.26 20.46 15.15
CA ILE A 79 -8.50 20.45 14.35
C ILE A 79 -9.50 21.46 14.89
N LEU A 80 -9.69 21.52 16.22
CA LEU A 80 -10.55 22.51 16.85
C LEU A 80 -10.08 23.95 16.57
N LYS A 81 -8.77 24.20 16.60
CA LYS A 81 -8.19 25.51 16.24
C LYS A 81 -8.52 25.88 14.80
N ILE A 82 -8.34 24.95 13.86
CA ILE A 82 -8.69 25.18 12.44
C ILE A 82 -10.19 25.45 12.27
N SER A 83 -11.05 24.69 12.95
CA SER A 83 -12.51 24.83 12.79
C SER A 83 -13.06 26.12 13.37
N HIS A 84 -12.47 26.63 14.45
CA HIS A 84 -12.90 27.88 15.09
C HIS A 84 -12.30 29.13 14.43
N GLU A 85 -11.25 28.98 13.62
CA GLU A 85 -10.65 30.11 12.91
C GLU A 85 -11.61 30.65 11.85
N THR A 86 -11.92 31.94 11.90
CA THR A 86 -12.89 32.61 11.00
C THR A 86 -12.19 33.26 9.80
N ILE A 87 -10.91 33.62 9.93
CA ILE A 87 -10.13 34.26 8.88
C ILE A 87 -9.58 33.18 7.95
N ILE A 88 -10.00 33.20 6.69
CA ILE A 88 -9.63 32.18 5.68
C ILE A 88 -8.11 32.06 5.53
N SER A 89 -7.39 33.17 5.38
CA SER A 89 -5.93 33.14 5.22
C SER A 89 -5.22 32.55 6.45
N ARG A 90 -5.73 32.82 7.65
CA ARG A 90 -5.19 32.24 8.88
C ARG A 90 -5.52 30.76 8.99
N ARG A 91 -6.73 30.35 8.60
CA ARG A 91 -7.13 28.95 8.54
C ARG A 91 -6.23 28.16 7.59
N ASP A 92 -5.91 28.70 6.42
CA ASP A 92 -5.04 28.05 5.43
C ASP A 92 -3.59 27.92 5.93
N GLN A 93 -3.09 28.94 6.66
CA GLN A 93 -1.80 28.85 7.35
C GLN A 93 -1.79 27.71 8.37
N LEU A 94 -2.81 27.62 9.22
CA LEU A 94 -2.94 26.56 10.23
C LEU A 94 -3.05 25.18 9.58
N CYS A 95 -3.83 25.06 8.49
CA CYS A 95 -3.93 23.82 7.72
C CYS A 95 -2.57 23.36 7.20
N THR A 96 -1.75 24.30 6.72
CA THR A 96 -0.39 24.01 6.25
C THR A 96 0.54 23.62 7.40
N GLU A 97 0.51 24.39 8.50
CA GLU A 97 1.36 24.21 9.68
C GLU A 97 1.17 22.83 10.32
N TYR A 98 -0.10 22.46 10.56
CA TYR A 98 -0.50 21.18 11.16
C TYR A 98 -0.60 20.05 10.12
N SER A 99 -0.59 20.41 8.83
CA SER A 99 -0.81 19.51 7.69
C SER A 99 -2.10 18.71 7.84
N LEU A 100 -3.17 19.44 8.11
CA LEU A 100 -4.55 18.98 8.24
C LEU A 100 -5.43 19.73 7.24
N PRO A 101 -6.49 19.11 6.70
CA PRO A 101 -7.40 19.78 5.78
C PRO A 101 -8.30 20.79 6.53
N SER A 102 -8.73 21.83 5.82
CA SER A 102 -9.69 22.84 6.33
C SER A 102 -11.11 22.29 6.44
N LEU A 103 -11.43 21.25 5.66
CA LEU A 103 -12.72 20.57 5.67
C LEU A 103 -12.60 19.20 6.33
N PRO A 104 -13.60 18.79 7.13
CA PRO A 104 -13.64 17.45 7.69
C PRO A 104 -13.74 16.40 6.58
N SER A 105 -13.18 15.23 6.84
CA SER A 105 -13.26 14.10 5.93
C SER A 105 -14.72 13.64 5.79
N ILE A 106 -15.08 13.06 4.64
CA ILE A 106 -16.40 12.44 4.46
C ILE A 106 -16.69 11.38 5.53
N LEU A 107 -15.63 10.68 5.98
CA LEU A 107 -15.74 9.67 7.03
C LEU A 107 -16.03 10.25 8.41
N ASP A 108 -15.80 11.54 8.63
CA ASP A 108 -16.14 12.19 9.91
C ASP A 108 -17.65 12.37 10.08
N LYS A 109 -18.44 12.20 9.01
CA LYS A 109 -19.90 12.10 9.09
C LYS A 109 -20.36 10.74 9.66
N LEU A 110 -19.48 9.76 9.74
CA LEU A 110 -19.77 8.43 10.28
C LEU A 110 -19.36 8.36 11.75
N LYS A 111 -20.02 7.48 12.52
CA LYS A 111 -19.61 7.16 13.88
C LYS A 111 -18.32 6.33 13.85
N LYS A 112 -17.16 7.00 13.83
CA LYS A 112 -15.84 6.35 13.85
C LYS A 112 -14.90 7.01 14.86
N LYS A 113 -13.93 6.24 15.35
CA LYS A 113 -12.74 6.77 16.04
C LYS A 113 -11.65 7.00 15.00
N ARG A 114 -11.54 8.24 14.50
CA ARG A 114 -10.67 8.64 13.37
C ARG A 114 -9.22 8.16 13.50
N HIS A 115 -8.73 8.14 14.73
CA HIS A 115 -7.35 7.78 15.07
C HIS A 115 -7.07 6.28 15.07
N LEU A 116 -8.11 5.43 15.23
CA LEU A 116 -7.97 3.97 15.23
C LEU A 116 -8.50 3.35 13.94
N GLN A 117 -9.52 3.96 13.33
CA GLN A 117 -10.24 3.42 12.19
C GLN A 117 -9.80 4.13 10.90
N MET A 118 -8.53 3.92 10.54
CA MET A 118 -7.99 4.35 9.25
C MET A 118 -8.28 3.29 8.18
N PRO A 119 -8.77 3.68 6.99
CA PRO A 119 -8.95 2.73 5.90
C PRO A 119 -7.62 2.09 5.51
N GLN A 120 -7.62 0.76 5.48
CA GLN A 120 -6.55 -0.03 4.92
C GLN A 120 -6.86 -0.31 3.45
N ASP A 121 -5.84 -0.31 2.61
CA ASP A 121 -5.99 -0.69 1.21
C ASP A 121 -5.57 -2.15 1.01
N VAL A 122 -6.34 -3.04 1.65
CA VAL A 122 -6.14 -4.49 1.55
C VAL A 122 -6.21 -4.94 0.10
N TYR A 123 -7.00 -4.25 -0.73
CA TYR A 123 -7.11 -4.51 -2.16
C TYR A 123 -5.75 -4.35 -2.86
N HIS A 124 -5.08 -3.19 -2.71
CA HIS A 124 -3.78 -2.97 -3.32
C HIS A 124 -2.71 -3.90 -2.75
N ALA A 125 -2.73 -4.13 -1.43
CA ALA A 125 -1.81 -5.06 -0.76
C ALA A 125 -1.92 -6.48 -1.36
N THR A 126 -3.15 -6.96 -1.50
CA THR A 126 -3.46 -8.31 -1.94
C THR A 126 -3.19 -8.46 -3.43
N ALA A 127 -3.65 -7.53 -4.26
CA ALA A 127 -3.41 -7.54 -5.69
C ALA A 127 -1.91 -7.49 -6.02
N GLY A 128 -1.12 -6.67 -5.30
CA GLY A 128 0.34 -6.61 -5.46
C GLY A 128 1.02 -7.93 -5.14
N LYS A 129 0.64 -8.58 -4.03
CA LYS A 129 1.17 -9.91 -3.66
C LYS A 129 0.78 -10.99 -4.66
N ILE A 130 -0.47 -10.97 -5.11
CA ILE A 130 -0.98 -11.89 -6.15
C ILE A 130 -0.19 -11.70 -7.45
N GLY A 131 0.02 -10.47 -7.90
CA GLY A 131 0.84 -10.20 -9.08
C GLY A 131 2.24 -10.78 -8.94
N ARG A 132 2.90 -10.54 -7.79
CA ARG A 132 4.23 -11.09 -7.54
C ARG A 132 4.23 -12.62 -7.55
N LEU A 133 3.27 -13.25 -6.89
CA LEU A 133 3.12 -14.71 -6.88
C LEU A 133 2.90 -15.24 -8.30
N LEU A 134 1.96 -14.66 -9.04
CA LEU A 134 1.66 -15.03 -10.43
C LEU A 134 2.90 -14.97 -11.31
N LYS A 135 3.66 -13.87 -11.24
CA LYS A 135 4.89 -13.69 -12.00
C LYS A 135 5.92 -14.77 -11.68
N LEU A 136 6.16 -15.01 -10.39
CA LEU A 136 7.11 -16.02 -9.94
C LEU A 136 6.67 -17.43 -10.39
N THR A 137 5.37 -17.74 -10.28
CA THR A 137 4.83 -19.02 -10.76
C THR A 137 5.08 -19.23 -12.24
N CYS A 138 4.78 -18.23 -13.09
CA CYS A 138 5.03 -18.34 -14.52
C CYS A 138 6.53 -18.44 -14.85
N GLU A 139 7.40 -17.72 -14.12
CA GLU A 139 8.86 -17.78 -14.31
C GLU A 139 9.45 -19.17 -14.01
N LEU A 140 8.75 -19.99 -13.21
CA LEU A 140 9.16 -21.36 -12.84
C LEU A 140 8.84 -22.42 -13.92
N PHE A 141 8.00 -22.13 -14.91
CA PHE A 141 7.62 -23.12 -15.93
C PHE A 141 8.75 -23.42 -16.89
N SER A 142 9.08 -24.69 -17.14
CA SER A 142 9.99 -25.03 -18.25
C SER A 142 9.44 -24.51 -19.60
N ARG A 143 10.27 -24.42 -20.66
CA ARG A 143 9.78 -23.97 -21.97
C ARG A 143 8.61 -24.81 -22.51
N GLU A 144 8.68 -26.12 -22.31
CA GLU A 144 7.61 -27.06 -22.67
C GLU A 144 6.31 -26.74 -21.91
N GLU A 145 6.43 -26.36 -20.64
CA GLU A 145 5.27 -26.06 -19.80
C GLU A 145 4.70 -24.65 -20.02
N GLU A 146 5.53 -23.71 -20.48
CA GLU A 146 5.04 -22.42 -20.98
C GLU A 146 4.12 -22.63 -22.20
N ASP A 147 4.47 -23.54 -23.12
CA ASP A 147 3.65 -23.88 -24.28
C ASP A 147 2.35 -24.60 -23.86
N ASN A 148 2.43 -25.59 -22.96
CA ASN A 148 1.25 -26.27 -22.40
C ASN A 148 0.32 -25.27 -21.70
N PHE A 149 0.86 -24.35 -20.91
CA PHE A 149 0.08 -23.32 -20.25
C PHE A 149 -0.63 -22.42 -21.26
N ILE A 150 0.04 -22.01 -22.35
CA ILE A 150 -0.55 -21.18 -23.40
C ILE A 150 -1.68 -21.90 -24.11
N GLU A 151 -1.54 -23.21 -24.36
CA GLU A 151 -2.60 -24.02 -24.96
C GLU A 151 -3.83 -24.11 -24.04
N ILE A 152 -3.61 -24.43 -22.76
CA ILE A 152 -4.68 -24.49 -21.75
C ILE A 152 -5.34 -23.11 -21.61
N TRP A 153 -4.56 -22.03 -21.54
CA TRP A 153 -5.07 -20.66 -21.43
C TRP A 153 -5.98 -20.27 -22.59
N LYS A 154 -5.65 -20.67 -23.83
CA LYS A 154 -6.46 -20.40 -25.02
C LYS A 154 -7.81 -21.12 -24.99
N ASN A 155 -7.84 -22.33 -24.42
CA ASN A 155 -9.01 -23.19 -24.38
C ASN A 155 -9.83 -23.07 -23.08
N PHE A 156 -9.29 -22.38 -22.07
CA PHE A 156 -9.94 -22.23 -20.78
C PHE A 156 -11.20 -21.35 -20.87
N GLU A 157 -12.32 -21.88 -20.41
CA GLU A 157 -13.58 -21.15 -20.35
C GLU A 157 -13.57 -20.13 -19.20
N ILE A 158 -13.37 -18.86 -19.55
CA ILE A 158 -13.48 -17.75 -18.61
C ILE A 158 -14.97 -17.43 -18.38
N PRO A 159 -15.40 -17.05 -17.16
CA PRO A 159 -16.79 -16.65 -16.89
C PRO A 159 -17.32 -15.64 -17.92
N LYS A 160 -18.53 -15.87 -18.45
CA LYS A 160 -19.14 -15.09 -19.57
C LYS A 160 -19.18 -13.57 -19.37
N ARG A 161 -19.16 -13.10 -18.12
CA ARG A 161 -19.20 -11.66 -17.77
C ARG A 161 -17.82 -11.01 -17.75
N TRP A 162 -16.74 -11.77 -17.89
CA TRP A 162 -15.38 -11.23 -17.87
C TRP A 162 -14.96 -10.87 -19.28
N SER A 163 -14.29 -9.72 -19.41
CA SER A 163 -13.54 -9.40 -20.61
C SER A 163 -12.44 -10.43 -20.82
N ARG A 164 -12.11 -10.70 -22.09
CA ARG A 164 -10.97 -11.56 -22.42
C ARG A 164 -9.70 -10.98 -21.80
N LEU A 165 -8.98 -11.80 -21.04
CA LEU A 165 -7.72 -11.43 -20.41
C LEU A 165 -6.54 -11.83 -21.33
N PRO A 166 -5.48 -11.00 -21.42
CA PRO A 166 -4.28 -11.38 -22.15
C PRO A 166 -3.53 -12.52 -21.43
N ASN A 167 -2.66 -13.24 -22.16
CA ASN A 167 -1.85 -14.32 -21.59
C ASN A 167 -0.93 -13.81 -20.47
N PRO A 168 -0.97 -14.40 -19.26
CA PRO A 168 -0.18 -13.90 -18.14
C PRO A 168 1.32 -14.10 -18.22
N ILE A 169 1.83 -14.97 -19.11
CA ILE A 169 3.28 -15.13 -19.30
C ILE A 169 3.85 -13.91 -20.05
N THR A 170 3.30 -13.60 -21.23
CA THR A 170 3.85 -12.55 -22.10
C THR A 170 3.39 -11.15 -21.71
N HIS A 171 2.16 -11.01 -21.23
CA HIS A 171 1.51 -9.73 -20.99
C HIS A 171 1.34 -9.41 -19.50
N TYR A 172 2.19 -9.98 -18.64
CA TYR A 172 2.12 -9.74 -17.19
C TYR A 172 1.99 -8.24 -16.83
N ASN A 173 2.79 -7.38 -17.49
CA ASN A 173 2.82 -5.94 -17.19
C ASN A 173 1.57 -5.17 -17.64
N SER A 174 0.66 -5.77 -18.42
CA SER A 174 -0.57 -5.10 -18.86
C SER A 174 -1.74 -5.30 -17.91
N PHE A 175 -1.63 -6.16 -16.91
CA PHE A 175 -2.75 -6.43 -16.00
C PHE A 175 -2.98 -5.27 -15.04
N MET A 176 -4.25 -4.89 -14.91
CA MET A 176 -4.68 -4.06 -13.80
C MET A 176 -4.82 -4.91 -12.53
N MET A 177 -4.89 -4.27 -11.37
CA MET A 177 -5.07 -4.98 -10.10
C MET A 177 -6.33 -5.85 -10.06
N SER A 178 -7.40 -5.41 -10.73
CA SER A 178 -8.63 -6.19 -10.87
C SER A 178 -8.42 -7.46 -11.67
N ASP A 179 -7.56 -7.41 -12.69
CA ASP A 179 -7.22 -8.58 -13.50
C ASP A 179 -6.37 -9.55 -12.70
N LEU A 180 -5.42 -9.07 -11.89
CA LEU A 180 -4.64 -9.92 -11.00
C LEU A 180 -5.52 -10.70 -10.02
N LEU A 181 -6.53 -10.05 -9.43
CA LEU A 181 -7.48 -10.70 -8.54
C LEU A 181 -8.34 -11.75 -9.27
N ARG A 182 -8.79 -11.44 -10.49
CA ARG A 182 -9.47 -12.40 -11.36
C ARG A 182 -8.59 -13.61 -11.69
N LEU A 183 -7.32 -13.37 -12.02
CA LEU A 183 -6.35 -14.42 -12.28
C LEU A 183 -6.14 -15.31 -11.06
N ALA A 184 -6.03 -14.75 -9.86
CA ALA A 184 -5.90 -15.55 -8.63
C ALA A 184 -7.05 -16.55 -8.45
N MET A 185 -8.26 -16.24 -8.93
CA MET A 185 -9.39 -17.16 -8.86
C MET A 185 -9.25 -18.35 -9.81
N ILE A 186 -8.70 -18.14 -11.01
CA ILE A 186 -8.66 -19.19 -12.06
C ILE A 186 -7.32 -19.92 -12.15
N MET A 187 -6.22 -19.31 -11.70
CA MET A 187 -4.88 -19.89 -11.80
C MET A 187 -4.75 -21.27 -11.17
N PRO A 188 -5.31 -21.58 -9.98
CA PRO A 188 -5.24 -22.94 -9.44
C PRO A 188 -5.84 -23.99 -10.38
N PHE A 189 -6.92 -23.67 -11.09
CA PHE A 189 -7.57 -24.58 -12.03
C PHE A 189 -6.78 -24.74 -13.33
N LEU A 190 -6.08 -23.69 -13.77
CA LEU A 190 -5.18 -23.76 -14.91
C LEU A 190 -3.96 -24.62 -14.58
N LEU A 191 -3.33 -24.38 -13.43
CA LEU A 191 -2.17 -25.13 -12.96
C LEU A 191 -2.50 -26.61 -12.77
N ASN A 192 -3.65 -26.94 -12.17
CA ASN A 192 -4.05 -28.33 -11.92
C ASN A 192 -4.22 -29.18 -13.20
N GLN A 193 -4.30 -28.58 -14.38
CA GLN A 193 -4.45 -29.31 -15.64
C GLN A 193 -3.14 -29.88 -16.18
N PHE A 194 -1.98 -29.31 -15.81
CA PHE A 194 -0.68 -29.72 -16.37
C PHE A 194 0.44 -29.85 -15.34
N LEU A 195 0.36 -29.14 -14.21
CA LEU A 195 1.48 -29.01 -13.29
C LEU A 195 1.81 -30.35 -12.63
N LYS A 196 3.03 -30.84 -12.88
CA LYS A 196 3.66 -32.00 -12.22
C LYS A 196 5.01 -31.58 -11.63
N GLU A 197 5.64 -32.41 -10.82
CA GLU A 197 6.99 -32.10 -10.28
C GLU A 197 8.03 -31.87 -11.38
N SER A 198 7.91 -32.58 -12.51
CA SER A 198 8.77 -32.40 -13.69
C SER A 198 8.57 -31.07 -14.41
N SER A 199 7.46 -30.36 -14.15
CA SER A 199 7.07 -29.14 -14.85
C SER A 199 7.83 -27.89 -14.38
N ILE A 200 8.53 -27.98 -13.24
CA ILE A 200 9.28 -26.88 -12.65
C ILE A 200 10.71 -26.87 -13.23
N LYS A 201 11.21 -25.69 -13.63
CA LYS A 201 12.61 -25.51 -14.03
C LYS A 201 13.53 -26.06 -12.93
N ARG A 202 14.42 -26.97 -13.30
CA ARG A 202 15.53 -27.37 -12.43
C ARG A 202 16.51 -26.20 -12.40
N ASN A 203 16.62 -25.56 -11.23
CA ASN A 203 17.64 -24.54 -10.95
C ASN A 203 18.97 -25.20 -10.59
#